data_AF-A0A9W3K936-F1
#
_entry.id   AF-A0A9W3K936-F1
#
_cell.length_a   1.000
_cell.length_b   1.000
_cell.length_c   1.000
_cell.angle_alpha   90.00
_cell.angle_beta   90.00
_cell.angle_gamma   90.00
#
_symmetry.space_group_name_H-M   'P 1'
#
loop_
_entity.id
_entity.type
_entity.pdbx_description
1 polymer ?
#
loop_
_entity_poly.entity_id
_entity_poly.type
_entity_poly.pdbx_seq_one_letter_code
_entity_poly.pdbx_strand_id
1 'polypeptide(L)'
;MDKSWSGNSKQLLQEIDGKMGRVESILQQVYIDGLIEEVYEIHEMLIKVSQLLLVLQQDPKMTSLAKGLSLQLKSLQEQYNRLLSKGEIPRNISE
;
A
#
# COMPACT_ATOMS: atom_id res chain seq x y z
N MET A 1 8.27 29.87 0.91
CA MET A 1 6.84 29.74 1.23
C MET A 1 6.66 28.27 1.59
N ASP A 2 6.94 27.88 2.85
CA ASP A 2 7.34 26.49 3.18
C ASP A 2 6.67 25.91 4.44
N LYS A 3 5.67 26.60 4.99
CA LYS A 3 5.02 26.18 6.25
C LYS A 3 3.76 25.32 6.05
N SER A 4 3.18 25.28 4.84
CA SER A 4 1.95 24.50 4.57
C SER A 4 2.20 23.04 4.21
N TRP A 5 3.32 22.73 3.54
CA TRP A 5 3.61 21.36 3.10
C TRP A 5 4.04 20.43 4.22
N SER A 6 4.83 20.88 5.21
CA SER A 6 5.32 20.00 6.27
C SER A 6 4.20 19.40 7.14
N GLY A 7 3.14 20.17 7.40
CA GLY A 7 1.94 19.68 8.09
C GLY A 7 1.20 18.62 7.27
N ASN A 8 1.12 18.83 5.96
CA ASN A 8 0.48 17.92 5.02
C ASN A 8 1.28 16.61 4.87
N SER A 9 2.61 16.69 4.75
CA SER A 9 3.51 15.54 4.64
C SER A 9 3.45 14.61 5.86
N LYS A 10 3.32 15.16 7.07
CA LYS A 10 3.19 14.34 8.29
C LYS A 10 1.87 13.55 8.33
N GLN A 11 0.77 14.17 7.91
CA GLN A 11 -0.52 13.49 7.83
C GLN A 11 -0.50 12.40 6.75
N LEU A 12 0.05 12.70 5.58
CA LEU A 12 0.24 11.72 4.50
C LEU A 12 1.07 10.52 4.97
N LEU A 13 2.17 10.76 5.70
CA LEU A 13 3.00 9.68 6.25
C LEU A 13 2.23 8.78 7.21
N GLN A 14 1.45 9.35 8.13
CA GLN A 14 0.61 8.56 9.04
C GLN A 14 -0.43 7.73 8.29
N GLU A 15 -1.00 8.27 7.22
CA GLU A 15 -1.98 7.56 6.41
C GLU A 15 -1.34 6.43 5.59
N ILE A 16 -0.17 6.68 5.01
CA ILE A 16 0.62 5.67 4.29
C ILE A 16 0.99 4.52 5.24
N ASP A 17 1.52 4.85 6.41
CA ASP A 17 1.95 3.88 7.42
C ASP A 17 0.78 3.00 7.88
N GLY A 18 -0.35 3.61 8.23
CA GLY A 18 -1.55 2.87 8.64
C GLY A 18 -2.10 1.94 7.55
N LYS A 19 -2.11 2.38 6.29
CA LYS A 19 -2.58 1.57 5.16
C LYS A 19 -1.61 0.44 4.80
N MET A 20 -0.31 0.72 4.77
CA MET A 20 0.71 -0.31 4.53
C MET A 20 0.69 -1.37 5.63
N GLY A 21 0.59 -0.95 6.90
CA GLY A 21 0.50 -1.88 8.04
C GLY A 21 -0.75 -2.75 7.97
N ARG A 22 -1.89 -2.20 7.53
CA ARG A 22 -3.10 -3.00 7.31
C ARG A 22 -2.97 -3.98 6.15
N VAL A 23 -2.42 -3.56 5.01
CA VAL A 23 -2.14 -4.47 3.88
C VAL A 23 -1.23 -5.61 4.32
N GLU A 24 -0.15 -5.31 5.05
CA GLU A 24 0.77 -6.32 5.57
C GLU A 24 0.08 -7.30 6.54
N SER A 25 -0.76 -6.79 7.44
CA SER A 25 -1.55 -7.63 8.36
C SER A 25 -2.48 -8.59 7.62
N ILE A 26 -3.20 -8.11 6.60
CA ILE A 26 -4.10 -8.96 5.81
C ILE A 26 -3.27 -10.00 5.05
N LEU A 27 -2.20 -9.60 4.36
CA LEU A 27 -1.32 -10.53 3.65
C LEU A 27 -0.72 -11.62 4.55
N GLN A 28 -0.43 -11.31 5.82
CA GLN A 28 0.03 -12.28 6.80
C GLN A 28 -1.09 -13.22 7.29
N GLN A 29 -2.31 -12.71 7.53
CA GLN A 29 -3.46 -13.54 7.92
C GLN A 29 -3.82 -14.57 6.83
N VAL A 30 -3.70 -14.17 5.57
CA VAL A 30 -3.94 -15.04 4.41
C VAL A 30 -3.03 -16.27 4.43
N TYR A 31 -1.79 -16.11 4.87
CA TYR A 31 -0.84 -17.21 5.00
C TYR A 31 -1.27 -18.26 6.04
N ILE A 32 -2.16 -17.88 6.97
CA ILE A 32 -2.60 -18.70 8.09
C ILE A 32 -3.94 -19.40 7.79
N ASP A 33 -4.91 -18.72 7.16
CA ASP A 33 -6.30 -19.21 7.06
C ASP A 33 -6.83 -19.46 5.63
N GLY A 34 -6.06 -19.18 4.56
CA GLY A 34 -6.31 -19.67 3.20
C GLY A 34 -7.61 -19.19 2.50
N LEU A 35 -8.39 -18.30 3.10
CA LEU A 35 -9.60 -17.69 2.54
C LEU A 35 -9.46 -16.17 2.60
N ILE A 36 -9.42 -15.52 1.43
CA ILE A 36 -9.38 -14.06 1.35
C ILE A 36 -10.72 -13.54 0.82
N GLU A 37 -11.58 -13.05 1.70
CA GLU A 37 -12.69 -12.16 1.32
C GLU A 37 -12.19 -10.71 1.11
N GLU A 38 -11.07 -10.33 1.73
CA GLU A 38 -10.53 -8.96 1.76
C GLU A 38 -9.60 -8.59 0.58
N VAL A 39 -9.61 -9.36 -0.51
CA VAL A 39 -8.75 -9.14 -1.70
C VAL A 39 -8.98 -7.74 -2.29
N TYR A 40 -10.24 -7.36 -2.39
CA TYR A 40 -10.65 -6.04 -2.86
C TYR A 40 -10.14 -4.93 -1.96
N GLU A 41 -10.12 -5.15 -0.64
CA GLU A 41 -9.59 -4.19 0.33
C GLU A 41 -8.08 -3.99 0.14
N ILE A 42 -7.31 -5.07 -0.06
CA ILE A 42 -5.87 -4.96 -0.36
C ILE A 42 -5.64 -4.18 -1.66
N HIS A 43 -6.36 -4.51 -2.74
CA HIS A 43 -6.18 -3.84 -4.02
C HIS A 43 -6.45 -2.33 -3.93
N GLU A 44 -7.55 -1.93 -3.28
CA GLU A 44 -7.86 -0.51 -3.08
C GLU A 44 -6.80 0.20 -2.24
N MET A 45 -6.32 -0.44 -1.16
CA MET A 45 -5.31 0.17 -0.30
C MET A 45 -3.98 0.35 -1.04
N LEU A 46 -3.56 -0.60 -1.86
CA LEU A 46 -2.34 -0.47 -2.69
C LEU A 46 -2.44 0.72 -3.65
N ILE A 47 -3.60 0.93 -4.28
CA ILE A 47 -3.85 2.09 -5.16
C ILE A 47 -3.79 3.39 -4.35
N LYS A 48 -4.51 3.47 -3.23
CA LYS A 48 -4.56 4.65 -2.37
C LYS A 48 -3.17 5.03 -1.85
N VAL A 49 -2.38 4.05 -1.38
CA VAL A 49 -1.00 4.29 -0.93
C VAL A 49 -0.11 4.77 -2.07
N SER A 50 -0.26 4.23 -3.28
CA SER A 50 0.47 4.71 -4.46
C SER A 50 0.21 6.20 -4.74
N GLN A 51 -1.06 6.63 -4.65
CA GLN A 51 -1.45 8.03 -4.83
C GLN A 51 -0.88 8.93 -3.73
N LEU A 52 -0.97 8.51 -2.46
CA LEU A 52 -0.41 9.27 -1.33
C LEU A 52 1.10 9.44 -1.43
N LEU A 53 1.82 8.39 -1.88
CA LEU A 53 3.27 8.46 -2.12
C LEU A 53 3.62 9.43 -3.25
N LEU A 54 2.77 9.50 -4.28
CA LEU A 54 2.96 10.42 -5.40
C LEU A 54 2.81 11.88 -4.95
N VAL A 55 1.86 12.15 -4.05
CA VAL A 55 1.72 13.47 -3.41
C VAL A 55 2.90 13.76 -2.48
N LEU A 56 3.30 12.78 -1.66
CA LEU A 56 4.42 12.93 -0.73
C LEU A 56 5.75 13.20 -1.46
N GLN A 57 5.96 12.62 -2.64
CA GLN A 57 7.14 12.87 -3.47
C GLN A 57 7.26 14.33 -3.96
N GLN A 58 6.14 15.07 -4.02
CA GLN A 58 6.15 16.47 -4.43
C GLN A 58 6.78 17.39 -3.39
N ASP A 59 6.85 16.96 -2.12
CA ASP A 59 7.66 17.64 -1.10
C ASP A 59 9.13 17.24 -1.29
N PRO A 60 10.03 18.18 -1.68
CA PRO A 60 11.44 17.87 -1.95
C PRO A 60 12.17 17.27 -0.75
N LYS A 61 11.71 17.55 0.48
CA LYS A 61 12.30 16.98 1.71
C LYS A 61 11.92 15.52 1.91
N MET A 62 10.80 15.09 1.32
CA MET A 62 10.25 13.75 1.48
C MET A 62 10.51 12.84 0.28
N THR A 63 11.01 13.37 -0.85
CA THR A 63 11.23 12.59 -2.08
C THR A 63 12.05 11.31 -1.84
N SER A 64 13.12 11.36 -1.06
CA SER A 64 13.95 10.17 -0.76
C SER A 64 13.16 9.12 0.05
N LEU A 65 12.47 9.57 1.10
CA LEU A 65 11.64 8.70 1.93
C LEU A 65 10.50 8.07 1.12
N ALA A 66 9.80 8.87 0.33
CA ALA A 66 8.70 8.41 -0.49
C ALA A 66 9.16 7.38 -1.55
N LYS A 67 10.35 7.54 -2.13
CA LYS A 67 10.96 6.49 -2.98
C LYS A 67 11.21 5.18 -2.22
N GLY A 68 11.73 5.27 -0.99
CA GLY A 68 11.92 4.09 -0.13
C GLY A 68 10.61 3.37 0.18
N LEU A 69 9.57 4.13 0.54
CA LEU A 69 8.23 3.60 0.76
C LEU A 69 7.62 3.02 -0.53
N SER A 70 7.85 3.61 -1.70
CA SER A 70 7.40 3.01 -2.98
C SER A 70 8.01 1.64 -3.23
N LEU A 71 9.27 1.41 -2.83
CA LEU A 71 9.89 0.08 -2.92
C LEU A 71 9.25 -0.92 -1.95
N GLN A 72 8.91 -0.48 -0.74
CA GLN A 72 8.16 -1.32 0.22
C GLN A 72 6.77 -1.66 -0.32
N LEU A 73 6.05 -0.69 -0.88
CA LEU A 73 4.75 -0.92 -1.51
C LEU A 73 4.84 -1.95 -2.64
N LYS A 74 5.88 -1.85 -3.46
CA LYS A 74 6.13 -2.80 -4.54
C LYS A 74 6.33 -4.22 -4.01
N SER A 75 7.08 -4.38 -2.92
CA SER A 75 7.25 -5.69 -2.25
C SER A 75 5.91 -6.26 -1.77
N LEU A 76 5.05 -5.44 -1.15
CA LEU A 76 3.70 -5.85 -0.74
C LEU A 76 2.83 -6.24 -1.93
N GLN A 77 2.88 -5.47 -3.02
CA GLN A 77 2.16 -5.78 -4.25
C GLN A 77 2.64 -7.09 -4.90
N GLU A 78 3.94 -7.37 -4.87
CA GLU A 78 4.49 -8.65 -5.35
C GLU A 78 4.01 -9.83 -4.49
N GLN A 79 3.92 -9.67 -3.16
CA GLN A 79 3.36 -10.68 -2.27
C GLN A 79 1.88 -10.95 -2.58
N TYR A 80 1.08 -9.88 -2.70
CA TYR A 80 -0.32 -9.96 -3.11
C TYR A 80 -0.50 -10.70 -4.45
N ASN A 81 0.29 -10.33 -5.46
CA ASN A 81 0.22 -10.96 -6.79
C ASN A 81 0.59 -12.46 -6.76
N ARG A 82 1.49 -12.87 -5.86
CA ARG A 82 1.82 -14.29 -5.67
C ARG A 82 0.65 -15.08 -5.10
N LEU A 83 -0.07 -14.52 -4.12
CA LEU A 83 -1.28 -15.13 -3.54
C LEU A 83 -2.38 -15.28 -4.60
N LEU A 84 -2.60 -14.24 -5.42
CA LEU A 84 -3.50 -14.29 -6.57
C LEU A 84 -3.12 -15.40 -7.57
N SER A 85 -1.82 -15.53 -7.86
CA SER A 85 -1.32 -16.47 -8.87
C SER A 85 -1.37 -17.93 -8.41
N LYS A 86 -1.30 -18.19 -7.10
CA LYS A 86 -1.41 -19.54 -6.52
C LYS A 86 -2.85 -20.07 -6.48
N GLY A 87 -3.85 -19.25 -6.82
CA GLY A 87 -5.26 -19.63 -6.68
C GLY A 87 -5.75 -19.69 -5.23
N GLU A 88 -4.95 -19.16 -4.29
CA GLU A 88 -5.37 -18.89 -2.89
C GLU A 88 -6.42 -17.75 -2.83
N ILE A 89 -6.64 -17.09 -3.96
CA ILE A 89 -7.69 -16.10 -4.21
C ILE A 89 -8.42 -16.50 -5.50
N PRO A 90 -9.77 -16.46 -5.55
CA PRO A 90 -10.52 -16.67 -6.78
C PRO A 90 -10.12 -15.65 -7.85
N ARG A 91 -9.73 -16.13 -9.03
CA ARG A 91 -9.33 -15.30 -10.19
C ARG A 91 -10.49 -14.54 -10.85
N ASN A 92 -11.72 -14.73 -10.36
CA ASN A 92 -12.94 -14.14 -10.91
C ASN A 92 -13.10 -12.69 -10.42
N ILE A 93 -12.17 -11.82 -10.82
CA ILE A 93 -12.22 -10.37 -10.57
C ILE A 93 -11.87 -9.62 -11.87
N SER A 94 -12.36 -10.12 -13.00
CA SER A 94 -12.30 -9.40 -14.26
C SER A 94 -13.57 -9.68 -15.04
N GLU A 95 -14.59 -8.87 -14.76
CA GLU A 95 -15.58 -8.37 -15.71
C GLU A 95 -16.12 -7.02 -15.18
#